data_AF-A0A7S3GP98-F1
#
_entry.id   AF-A0A7S3GP98-F1
#
_cell.length_a   1.000
_cell.length_b   1.000
_cell.length_c   1.000
_cell.angle_alpha   90.00
_cell.angle_beta   90.00
_cell.angle_gamma   90.00
#
_symmetry.space_group_name_H-M   'P 1'
#
loop_
_entity.id
_entity.type
_entity.pdbx_description
1 polymer ?
#
loop_
_entity_poly.entity_id
_entity_poly.type
_entity_poly.pdbx_seq_one_letter_code
_entity_poly.pdbx_strand_id
1 'polypeptide(L)'
;ELIVVAAVESVARQGTSLEMTLNDSTGRMKARYFVTEAQPGDLDRIVPGRYICAFGGARSAPAVHFAINGLRLVESADEVSYHMIEVAHAALRLQLAEKATDAMASQKV
;
A
#
# COMPACT_ATOMS: atom_id res chain seq x y z
N GLU A 1 -6.69 -8.06 1.10
CA GLU A 1 -5.39 -7.38 1.17
C GLU A 1 -5.36 -6.25 0.16
N LEU A 2 -4.43 -5.30 0.30
CA LEU A 2 -4.24 -4.15 -0.57
C LEU A 2 -2.82 -4.16 -1.14
N ILE A 3 -2.64 -3.58 -2.32
CA ILE A 3 -1.34 -3.29 -2.93
C ILE A 3 -1.19 -1.77 -2.95
N VAL A 4 0.00 -1.28 -2.62
CA VAL A 4 0.36 0.14 -2.65
C VAL A 4 1.67 0.31 -3.39
N VAL A 5 1.71 1.26 -4.33
CA VAL A 5 2.94 1.78 -4.92
C VAL A 5 3.15 3.21 -4.44
N ALA A 6 4.22 3.45 -3.69
CA ALA A 6 4.43 4.73 -3.02
C ALA A 6 5.90 5.10 -2.87
N ALA A 7 6.17 6.40 -2.80
CA ALA A 7 7.47 6.93 -2.42
C ALA A 7 7.71 6.74 -0.93
N VAL A 8 8.91 6.31 -0.56
CA VAL A 8 9.39 6.29 0.82
C VAL A 8 9.84 7.71 1.18
N GLU A 9 9.22 8.31 2.18
CA GLU A 9 9.63 9.64 2.68
C GLU A 9 10.56 9.55 3.89
N SER A 10 10.37 8.54 4.74
CA SER A 10 11.20 8.30 5.92
C SER A 10 11.31 6.81 6.22
N VAL A 11 12.43 6.39 6.79
CA VAL A 11 12.68 5.00 7.21
C VAL A 11 13.27 5.00 8.62
N ALA A 12 12.70 4.20 9.51
CA ALA A 12 13.26 3.88 10.82
C ALA A 12 13.45 2.36 10.94
N ARG A 13 14.69 1.94 11.17
CA ARG A 13 15.06 0.53 11.32
C ARG A 13 15.02 0.18 12.81
N GLN A 14 14.07 -0.64 13.21
CA GLN A 14 13.88 -1.04 14.61
C GLN A 14 14.01 -2.55 14.73
N GLY A 15 15.21 -3.06 15.02
CA GLY A 15 15.48 -4.47 15.31
C GLY A 15 14.92 -5.44 14.28
N THR A 16 13.68 -5.90 14.50
CA THR A 16 12.93 -6.84 13.65
C THR A 16 11.88 -6.17 12.76
N SER A 17 11.89 -4.84 12.63
CA SER A 17 10.92 -4.10 11.84
C SER A 17 11.50 -2.90 11.10
N LEU A 18 10.86 -2.59 9.98
CA LEU A 18 11.09 -1.40 9.19
C LEU A 18 9.83 -0.53 9.27
N GLU A 19 9.94 0.63 9.91
CA GLU A 19 8.87 1.61 9.96
C GLU A 19 9.10 2.69 8.90
N MET A 20 8.06 3.00 8.14
CA MET A 20 8.14 3.92 7.01
C MET A 20 7.02 4.94 7.04
N THR A 21 7.30 6.11 6.46
CA THR A 21 6.24 7.01 5.97
C THR A 21 6.23 6.89 4.46
N LEU A 22 5.06 6.55 3.91
CA LEU A 22 4.84 6.36 2.47
C LEU A 22 3.94 7.48 1.95
N ASN A 23 4.19 7.91 0.71
CA ASN A 23 3.39 8.90 -0.01
C ASN A 23 3.15 8.45 -1.45
N ASP A 24 1.88 8.30 -1.83
CA ASP A 24 1.43 7.92 -3.18
C ASP A 24 0.84 9.12 -3.95
N SER A 25 1.01 10.34 -3.44
CA SER A 25 0.40 11.60 -3.90
C SER A 25 -1.08 11.78 -3.57
N THR A 26 -1.75 10.77 -3.00
CA THR A 26 -3.11 10.89 -2.46
C THR A 26 -3.12 11.18 -0.97
N GLY A 27 -2.05 10.81 -0.26
CA GLY A 27 -1.84 11.13 1.14
C GLY A 27 -0.55 10.53 1.68
N ARG A 28 -0.28 10.80 2.96
CA ARG A 28 0.82 10.17 3.70
C ARG A 28 0.27 9.10 4.62
N MET A 29 0.95 7.95 4.67
CA MET A 29 0.59 6.87 5.58
C MET A 29 1.81 6.30 6.31
N LYS A 30 1.60 5.88 7.55
CA LYS A 30 2.57 5.08 8.29
C LYS A 30 2.48 3.63 7.84
N ALA A 31 3.61 2.99 7.62
CA ALA A 31 3.69 1.60 7.27
C ALA A 31 4.70 0.87 8.14
N ARG A 32 4.44 -0.40 8.43
CA ARG A 32 5.34 -1.25 9.21
C ARG A 32 5.51 -2.59 8.50
N TYR A 33 6.76 -2.96 8.27
CA TYR A 33 7.15 -4.27 7.76
C TYR A 33 7.92 -5.03 8.86
N PHE A 34 7.45 -6.20 9.24
CA PHE A 34 8.17 -7.07 10.17
C PHE A 34 9.07 -8.02 9.39
N VAL A 35 10.35 -8.01 9.72
CA VAL A 35 11.37 -8.79 9.01
C VAL A 35 11.31 -10.23 9.52
N THR A 36 10.79 -11.13 8.70
CA THR A 36 10.74 -12.57 9.00
C THR A 36 11.83 -13.34 8.24
N GLU A 37 12.02 -13.05 6.94
CA GLU A 37 12.96 -13.75 6.05
C GLU A 37 13.51 -12.82 4.95
N ALA A 38 14.07 -11.66 5.32
CA ALA A 38 14.69 -10.79 4.32
C ALA A 38 16.09 -11.29 3.93
N GLN A 39 16.40 -11.33 2.63
CA GLN A 39 17.78 -11.54 2.18
C GLN A 39 18.66 -10.36 2.63
N PRO A 40 19.92 -10.62 3.05
CA PRO A 40 20.85 -9.56 3.44
C PRO A 40 21.01 -8.52 2.32
N GLY A 41 20.77 -7.24 2.63
CA GLY A 41 21.01 -6.10 1.72
C GLY A 41 19.78 -5.56 0.98
N ASP A 42 18.70 -6.31 0.82
CA ASP A 42 17.51 -5.81 0.11
C ASP A 42 16.80 -4.68 0.89
N LEU A 43 16.72 -4.83 2.21
CA LEU A 43 16.12 -3.82 3.07
C LEU A 43 16.97 -2.54 3.18
N ASP A 44 18.27 -2.63 2.95
CA ASP A 44 19.17 -1.47 3.02
C ASP A 44 18.96 -0.50 1.86
N ARG A 45 18.42 -1.01 0.75
CA ARG A 45 18.09 -0.22 -0.43
C ARG A 45 16.77 0.54 -0.30
N ILE A 46 15.98 0.25 0.73
CA ILE A 46 14.75 0.99 1.07
C ILE A 46 15.16 2.22 1.86
N VAL A 47 15.20 3.36 1.18
CA VAL A 47 15.63 4.65 1.70
C VAL A 47 14.72 5.75 1.19
N PRO A 48 14.69 6.93 1.84
CA PRO A 48 13.92 8.07 1.36
C PRO A 48 14.19 8.39 -0.13
N GLY A 49 13.14 8.70 -0.88
CA GLY A 49 13.16 8.98 -2.32
C GLY A 49 13.03 7.73 -3.20
N ARG A 50 13.14 6.52 -2.67
CA ARG A 50 12.87 5.29 -3.43
C ARG A 50 11.38 4.98 -3.44
N TYR A 51 10.90 4.45 -4.55
CA TYR A 51 9.55 3.88 -4.62
C TYR A 51 9.58 2.40 -4.28
N ILE A 52 8.53 1.96 -3.59
CA ILE A 52 8.28 0.55 -3.28
C ILE A 52 6.90 0.13 -3.80
N CYS A 53 6.78 -1.15 -4.13
CA CYS A 53 5.52 -1.84 -4.29
C CYS A 53 5.38 -2.78 -3.08
N ALA A 54 4.32 -2.61 -2.31
CA ALA A 54 4.07 -3.36 -1.08
C ALA A 54 2.65 -3.93 -1.08
N PHE A 55 2.49 -5.14 -0.53
CA PHE A 55 1.19 -5.72 -0.27
C PHE A 55 0.99 -6.00 1.22
N GLY A 56 -0.25 -5.88 1.67
CA GLY A 56 -0.58 -5.99 3.09
C GLY A 56 -2.00 -5.52 3.42
N GLY A 57 -2.18 -4.95 4.59
CA GLY A 57 -3.50 -4.48 5.05
C GLY A 57 -3.43 -3.25 5.93
N ALA A 58 -4.45 -2.39 5.82
CA ALA A 58 -4.67 -1.31 6.76
C ALA A 58 -5.10 -1.87 8.12
N ARG A 59 -4.44 -1.42 9.19
CA ARG A 59 -4.75 -1.76 10.57
C ARG A 59 -5.08 -0.47 11.32
N SER A 60 -6.08 -0.52 12.21
CA SER A 60 -6.48 0.59 13.06
C SER A 60 -5.84 0.54 14.46
N ALA A 61 -5.38 -0.64 14.90
CA ALA A 61 -4.74 -0.86 16.19
C ALA A 61 -3.30 -1.37 15.99
N PRO A 62 -2.35 -0.99 16.87
CA PRO A 62 -2.48 -0.04 17.99
C PRO A 62 -2.59 1.43 17.55
N ALA A 63 -2.35 1.72 16.28
CA ALA A 63 -2.62 2.99 15.62
C ALA A 63 -2.89 2.72 14.12
N VAL A 64 -3.40 3.71 13.38
CA VAL A 64 -3.62 3.57 11.93
C VAL A 64 -2.29 3.42 11.21
N HIS A 65 -2.07 2.26 10.58
CA HIS A 65 -0.89 1.98 9.76
C HIS A 65 -1.17 0.92 8.70
N PHE A 66 -0.32 0.87 7.68
CA PHE A 66 -0.27 -0.21 6.71
C PHE A 66 0.67 -1.31 7.21
N ALA A 67 0.12 -2.47 7.58
CA ALA A 67 0.90 -3.64 7.94
C ALA A 67 1.33 -4.35 6.65
N ILE A 68 2.62 -4.28 6.33
CA ILE A 68 3.20 -4.85 5.12
C ILE A 68 3.54 -6.31 5.36
N ASN A 69 3.07 -7.18 4.47
CA ASN A 69 3.39 -8.61 4.46
C ASN A 69 4.57 -8.90 3.52
N GLY A 70 4.68 -8.15 2.43
CA GLY A 70 5.84 -8.19 1.54
C GLY A 70 5.97 -6.91 0.73
N LEU A 71 7.21 -6.61 0.33
CA LEU A 71 7.54 -5.43 -0.44
C LEU A 71 8.70 -5.69 -1.38
N ARG A 72 8.80 -4.88 -2.43
CA ARG A 72 9.97 -4.77 -3.30
C ARG A 72 10.18 -3.33 -3.71
N LEU A 73 11.37 -3.03 -4.20
CA LEU A 73 11.63 -1.77 -4.90
C LEU A 73 10.87 -1.77 -6.23
N VAL A 74 10.42 -0.58 -6.61
CA VAL A 74 9.96 -0.32 -7.98
C VAL A 74 11.18 -0.29 -8.91
N GLU A 75 11.06 -0.95 -10.06
CA GLU A 75 12.12 -1.12 -11.04
C GLU A 75 11.97 -0.15 -12.22
N SER A 76 10.73 0.23 -12.57
CA SER A 76 10.42 1.25 -13.58
C SER A 76 9.42 2.28 -13.08
N ALA A 77 9.58 3.54 -13.51
CA ALA A 77 8.61 4.60 -13.24
C ALA A 77 7.21 4.28 -13.80
N ASP A 78 7.12 3.44 -14.83
CA ASP A 78 5.85 3.01 -15.42
C ASP A 78 4.96 2.26 -14.42
N GLU A 79 5.54 1.56 -13.45
CA GLU A 79 4.79 0.83 -12.42
C GLU A 79 3.95 1.77 -11.54
N VAL A 80 4.44 3.00 -11.31
CA VAL A 80 3.72 4.01 -10.53
C VAL A 80 2.48 4.46 -11.28
N SER A 81 2.66 4.85 -12.55
CA SER A 81 1.57 5.31 -13.42
C SER A 81 0.53 4.21 -13.66
N TYR A 82 1.00 2.99 -13.91
CA TYR A 82 0.13 1.85 -14.13
C TYR A 82 -0.70 1.52 -12.89
N HIS A 83 -0.09 1.52 -11.70
CA HIS A 83 -0.80 1.28 -10.46
C HIS A 83 -1.87 2.34 -10.17
N MET A 84 -1.61 3.62 -10.50
CA MET A 84 -2.61 4.69 -10.35
C MET A 84 -3.86 4.43 -11.21
N ILE A 85 -3.69 3.92 -12.43
CA ILE A 85 -4.80 3.57 -13.33
C ILE A 85 -5.55 2.35 -12.77
N GLU A 86 -4.84 1.33 -12.30
CA GLU A 86 -5.44 0.14 -11.70
C GLU A 86 -6.29 0.47 -10.48
N VAL A 87 -5.76 1.28 -9.56
CA VAL A 87 -6.48 1.69 -8.33
C VAL A 87 -7.73 2.48 -8.68
N ALA A 88 -7.64 3.45 -9.59
CA ALA A 88 -8.81 4.23 -10.02
C ALA A 88 -9.87 3.32 -10.67
N HIS A 89 -9.46 2.42 -11.56
CA HIS A 89 -10.38 1.48 -12.21
C HIS A 89 -11.03 0.52 -11.19
N ALA A 90 -10.25 -0.04 -10.26
CA ALA A 90 -10.75 -0.93 -9.22
C ALA A 90 -11.74 -0.22 -8.30
N ALA A 91 -11.43 1.00 -7.85
CA ALA A 91 -12.31 1.80 -7.01
C ALA A 91 -13.64 2.11 -7.72
N LEU A 92 -13.60 2.51 -8.99
CA LEU A 92 -14.80 2.75 -9.79
C LEU A 92 -15.66 1.49 -9.94
N ARG A 93 -15.03 0.33 -10.19
CA ARG A 93 -15.73 -0.96 -10.29
C ARG A 93 -16.43 -1.33 -8.99
N LEU A 94 -15.77 -1.14 -7.85
CA LEU A 94 -16.35 -1.40 -6.53
C LEU A 94 -17.55 -0.48 -6.25
N GLN A 95 -17.41 0.82 -6.53
CA GLN A 95 -18.52 1.79 -6.36
C GLN A 95 -19.72 1.48 -7.27
N LEU A 96 -19.47 1.05 -8.51
CA LEU A 96 -20.55 0.65 -9.42
C LEU A 96 -21.26 -0.62 -8.95
N ALA A 97 -20.51 -1.59 -8.41
CA ALA A 97 -21.08 -2.81 -7.85
C ALA A 97 -21.93 -2.52 -6.60
N GLU A 98 -21.48 -1.61 -5.73
CA GLU A 98 -22.24 -1.17 -4.55
C GLU A 98 -23.57 -0.51 -4.96
N LYS A 99 -23.54 0.47 -5.87
CA LYS A 99 -24.75 1.13 -6.38
C LYS A 99 -25.74 0.16 -7.03
N ALA A 100 -25.25 -0.83 -7.77
CA ALA A 100 -26.11 -1.86 -8.36
C ALA A 100 -26.79 -2.72 -7.27
N THR A 101 -26.05 -3.03 -6.19
CA THR A 101 -26.57 -3.78 -5.04
C THR A 101 -27.65 -2.98 -4.31
N ASP A 102 -27.44 -1.70 -4.08
CA ASP A 102 -28.41 -0.79 -3.43
C ASP A 102 -29.70 -0.61 -4.23
N ALA A 103 -29.58 -0.48 -5.56
CA ALA A 103 -30.72 -0.37 -6.46
C ALA A 103 -31.59 -1.65 -6.44
N MET A 104 -30.96 -2.83 -6.43
CA MET A 104 -31.66 -4.11 -6.33
C MET A 104 -32.34 -4.31 -4.96
N ALA A 105 -31.73 -3.84 -3.87
CA ALA A 105 -32.33 -3.89 -2.54
C ALA A 105 -33.55 -2.96 -2.42
N SER A 106 -33.47 -1.76 -3.00
CA SER A 106 -34.56 -0.77 -3.00
C SER A 106 -35.77 -1.19 -3.83
N GLN A 107 -35.59 -2.08 -4.82
CA GLN A 107 -36.66 -2.57 -5.69
C GLN A 107 -37.43 -3.77 -5.09
N LYS A 108 -36.99 -4.32 -3.96
CA LYS A 108 -37.63 -5.43 -3.22
C LYS A 108 -38.55 -4.98 -2.07
N VAL A 109 -38.76 -3.67 -1.92
CA VAL A 109 -39.66 -3.06 -0.91
C VAL A 109 -40.96 -2.63 -1.55
#